data_AF-A0A357FA14-F1
#
_entry.id   AF-A0A357FA14-F1
#
_cell.length_a   1.000
_cell.length_b   1.000
_cell.length_c   1.000
_cell.angle_alpha   90.00
_cell.angle_beta   90.00
_cell.angle_gamma   90.00
#
_symmetry.space_group_name_H-M   'P 1'
#
loop_
_entity.id
_entity.type
_entity.pdbx_description
1 polymer ?
#
loop_
_entity_poly.entity_id
_entity_poly.type
_entity_poly.pdbx_seq_one_letter_code
_entity_poly.pdbx_strand_id
1 'polypeptide(L)'
;MGLFFKKKIIGEHPHEVFRKDWENVMDALFRNVIANNPKGAAVICNTERQNQEDGAGVVHPGLVYRIKAQRVDEIREDLKKMDRLRFENVFKTYFGSEHEKSLDFYRMKNILQEDVIVYPLVQGEYKKGLLVYDYPIADHNVINIMQVIKDVLNNPEVRSAPPSDSPSEDDKKGLAN
;
A
#
# COMPACT_ATOMS: atom_id res chain seq x y z
N MET A 1 16.49 -4.59 -22.53
CA MET A 1 16.03 -5.72 -21.70
C MET A 1 14.53 -5.60 -21.55
N GLY A 2 13.77 -6.63 -21.96
CA GLY A 2 12.31 -6.54 -22.10
C GLY A 2 11.59 -6.52 -20.76
N LEU A 3 10.80 -5.47 -20.54
CA LEU A 3 9.68 -5.48 -19.60
C LEU A 3 8.52 -6.29 -20.21
N PHE A 4 7.82 -7.06 -19.38
CA PHE A 4 6.62 -7.79 -19.76
C PHE A 4 5.42 -7.20 -19.02
N PHE A 5 4.30 -7.07 -19.73
CA PHE A 5 3.21 -6.17 -19.37
C PHE A 5 1.85 -6.90 -19.49
N LYS A 6 0.93 -6.71 -18.53
CA LYS A 6 -0.45 -7.26 -18.56
C LYS A 6 -1.47 -6.11 -18.68
N LYS A 7 -2.44 -6.26 -19.61
CA LYS A 7 -3.44 -5.25 -20.00
C LYS A 7 -4.37 -4.83 -18.84
N LYS A 8 -4.83 -3.58 -18.90
CA LYS A 8 -5.85 -2.94 -18.04
C LYS A 8 -7.13 -3.77 -17.93
N ILE A 9 -7.55 -4.10 -16.70
CA ILE A 9 -8.83 -4.80 -16.43
C ILE A 9 -9.85 -3.87 -15.75
N ILE A 10 -9.45 -2.77 -15.11
CA ILE A 10 -10.34 -1.92 -14.31
C ILE A 10 -10.28 -0.44 -14.73
N GLY A 11 -11.43 0.12 -15.13
CA GLY A 11 -11.88 1.53 -15.02
C GLY A 11 -10.98 2.73 -15.40
N GLU A 12 -11.53 3.93 -15.23
CA GLU A 12 -10.76 5.19 -15.15
C GLU A 12 -10.19 5.29 -13.73
N HIS A 13 -8.86 5.45 -13.60
CA HIS A 13 -8.12 5.61 -12.33
C HIS A 13 -8.05 4.39 -11.36
N PRO A 14 -7.74 3.15 -11.81
CA PRO A 14 -7.69 1.98 -10.91
C PRO A 14 -6.62 2.07 -9.80
N HIS A 15 -5.64 2.94 -9.95
CA HIS A 15 -4.53 3.13 -9.00
C HIS A 15 -4.73 4.32 -8.06
N GLU A 16 -5.81 5.09 -8.24
CA GLU A 16 -6.09 6.25 -7.39
C GLU A 16 -6.98 5.86 -6.21
N VAL A 17 -6.54 6.22 -5.01
CA VAL A 17 -7.22 5.95 -3.75
C VAL A 17 -7.90 7.23 -3.28
N PHE A 18 -9.21 7.32 -3.51
CA PHE A 18 -10.03 8.48 -3.13
C PHE A 18 -10.28 8.59 -1.62
N ARG A 19 -10.16 7.47 -0.89
CA ARG A 19 -10.40 7.39 0.56
C ARG A 19 -9.37 8.15 1.37
N LYS A 20 -9.77 9.09 2.23
CA LYS A 20 -8.85 9.94 3.02
C LYS A 20 -8.02 9.19 4.07
N ASP A 21 -8.45 8.00 4.47
CA ASP A 21 -7.77 7.16 5.46
C ASP A 21 -6.71 6.23 4.83
N TRP A 22 -5.76 6.85 4.13
CA TRP A 22 -4.71 6.17 3.35
C TRP A 22 -3.96 5.06 4.11
N GLU A 23 -3.52 5.28 5.34
CA GLU A 23 -2.79 4.27 6.11
C GLU A 23 -3.69 3.07 6.47
N ASN A 24 -4.98 3.31 6.73
CA ASN A 24 -5.96 2.23 6.91
C ASN A 24 -6.15 1.43 5.61
N VAL A 25 -6.13 2.09 4.45
CA VAL A 25 -6.16 1.42 3.14
C VAL A 25 -4.89 0.57 2.95
N MET A 26 -3.70 1.11 3.22
CA MET A 26 -2.45 0.35 3.09
C MET A 26 -2.42 -0.88 4.01
N ASP A 27 -2.91 -0.76 5.24
CA ASP A 27 -3.01 -1.88 6.17
C ASP A 27 -4.05 -2.92 5.71
N ALA A 28 -5.19 -2.47 5.18
CA ALA A 28 -6.19 -3.36 4.62
C ALA A 28 -5.67 -4.11 3.39
N LEU A 29 -4.93 -3.44 2.50
CA LEU A 29 -4.29 -4.07 1.34
C LEU A 29 -3.21 -5.07 1.77
N PHE A 30 -2.40 -4.71 2.77
CA PHE A 30 -1.41 -5.63 3.32
C PHE A 30 -2.08 -6.90 3.87
N ARG A 31 -3.12 -6.76 4.71
CA ARG A 31 -3.82 -7.91 5.31
C ARG A 31 -4.56 -8.76 4.26
N ASN A 32 -5.33 -8.12 3.38
CA ASN A 32 -6.23 -8.84 2.48
C ASN A 32 -5.55 -9.34 1.20
N VAL A 33 -4.53 -8.63 0.72
CA VAL A 33 -3.91 -8.91 -0.59
C VAL A 33 -2.50 -9.47 -0.46
N ILE A 34 -1.66 -8.96 0.45
CA ILE A 34 -0.27 -9.42 0.58
C ILE A 34 -0.17 -10.63 1.50
N ALA A 35 -0.65 -10.52 2.73
CA ALA A 35 -0.50 -11.58 3.74
C ALA A 35 -1.21 -12.88 3.32
N ASN A 36 -2.38 -12.74 2.68
CA ASN A 36 -3.19 -13.89 2.24
C ASN A 36 -2.79 -14.46 0.87
N ASN A 37 -1.88 -13.82 0.14
CA ASN A 37 -1.43 -14.32 -1.16
C ASN A 37 -0.08 -15.06 -1.04
N PRO A 38 0.06 -16.28 -1.59
CA PRO A 38 1.32 -17.01 -1.58
C PRO A 38 2.49 -16.25 -2.22
N LYS A 39 2.21 -15.43 -3.24
CA LYS A 39 3.18 -14.59 -3.96
C LYS A 39 3.30 -13.18 -3.38
N GLY A 40 2.51 -12.83 -2.37
CA GLY A 40 2.58 -11.53 -1.72
C GLY A 40 3.87 -11.38 -0.90
N ALA A 41 4.62 -10.31 -1.15
CA ALA A 41 5.89 -10.04 -0.49
C ALA A 41 5.75 -8.90 0.53
N ALA A 42 5.34 -7.72 0.08
CA ALA A 42 5.30 -6.52 0.92
C ALA A 42 4.37 -5.43 0.37
N VAL A 43 4.07 -4.44 1.22
CA VAL A 43 3.64 -3.11 0.82
C VAL A 43 4.76 -2.12 1.13
N ILE A 44 5.11 -1.27 0.16
CA ILE A 44 6.08 -0.18 0.32
C ILE A 44 5.35 1.14 0.14
N CYS A 45 5.44 2.07 1.10
CA CYS A 45 4.82 3.39 1.00
C CYS A 45 5.78 4.51 1.38
N ASN A 46 5.50 5.72 0.91
CA ASN A 46 6.24 6.93 1.29
C ASN A 46 5.58 7.70 2.45
N THR A 47 4.70 7.03 3.19
CA THR A 47 3.93 7.59 4.29
C THR A 47 4.08 6.75 5.55
N GLU A 48 3.91 7.40 6.69
CA GLU A 48 3.84 6.75 7.99
C GLU A 48 2.75 7.38 8.86
N ARG A 49 2.24 6.62 9.82
CA ARG A 49 1.35 7.14 10.86
C ARG A 49 2.14 7.91 11.89
N GLN A 50 1.63 9.05 12.33
CA GLN A 50 2.20 9.77 13.47
C GLN A 50 1.80 9.15 14.82
N ASN A 51 0.62 8.52 14.87
CA ASN A 51 0.09 7.81 16.04
C ASN A 51 -0.92 6.73 15.60
N GLN A 52 -1.45 5.94 16.54
CA GLN A 52 -2.38 4.84 16.20
C GLN A 52 -3.71 5.30 15.59
N GLU A 53 -4.13 6.53 15.88
CA GLU A 53 -5.40 7.12 15.40
C GLU A 53 -5.23 7.79 14.04
N ASP A 54 -4.00 8.07 13.60
CA ASP A 54 -3.69 8.70 12.33
C ASP A 54 -3.96 7.75 11.16
N GLY A 55 -5.21 7.74 10.70
CA GLY A 55 -5.68 6.95 9.56
C GLY A 55 -5.16 7.45 8.22
N ALA A 56 -4.73 8.71 8.13
CA ALA A 56 -4.31 9.33 6.88
C ALA A 56 -2.80 9.16 6.64
N GLY A 57 -1.99 9.26 7.69
CA GLY A 57 -0.54 9.28 7.58
C GLY A 57 0.00 10.55 6.94
N VAL A 58 1.29 10.81 7.21
CA VAL A 58 2.07 11.91 6.65
C VAL A 58 3.17 11.38 5.76
N VAL A 59 3.63 12.19 4.81
CA VAL A 59 4.75 11.81 3.93
C VAL A 59 6.04 11.77 4.74
N HIS A 60 6.71 10.62 4.71
CA HIS A 60 7.97 10.38 5.40
C HIS A 60 9.17 10.63 4.45
N PRO A 61 10.34 11.09 4.95
CA PRO A 61 11.55 11.24 4.13
C PRO A 61 12.09 9.93 3.57
N GLY A 62 11.89 8.82 4.29
CA GLY A 62 12.23 7.47 3.86
C GLY A 62 11.03 6.70 3.29
N LEU A 63 11.26 5.42 2.99
CA LEU A 63 10.20 4.48 2.63
C LEU A 63 9.87 3.60 3.85
N VAL A 64 8.59 3.30 4.00
CA VAL A 64 8.07 2.38 5.00
C VAL A 64 7.76 1.05 4.32
N TYR A 65 8.25 -0.04 4.92
CA TYR A 65 8.13 -1.39 4.37
C TYR A 65 7.30 -2.26 5.32
N ARG A 66 6.10 -2.64 4.87
CA ARG A 66 5.26 -3.64 5.54
C ARG A 66 5.52 -4.99 4.88
N ILE A 67 6.37 -5.81 5.48
CA ILE A 67 6.81 -7.09 4.90
C ILE A 67 6.00 -8.24 5.50
N LYS A 68 5.61 -9.22 4.68
CA LYS A 68 4.92 -10.43 5.14
C LYS A 68 5.78 -11.17 6.16
N ALA A 69 5.23 -11.43 7.35
CA ALA A 69 5.97 -11.93 8.52
C ALA A 69 6.84 -13.15 8.22
N GLN A 70 6.32 -14.12 7.47
CA GLN A 70 7.03 -15.37 7.13
C GLN A 70 8.25 -15.17 6.22
N ARG A 71 8.38 -13.98 5.61
CA ARG A 71 9.44 -13.66 4.64
C ARG A 71 10.36 -12.55 5.12
N VAL A 72 10.12 -11.97 6.30
CA VAL A 72 10.87 -10.79 6.78
C VAL A 72 12.38 -11.04 6.73
N ASP A 73 12.82 -12.18 7.26
CA ASP A 73 14.26 -12.50 7.33
C ASP A 73 14.86 -12.82 5.96
N GLU A 74 14.04 -13.33 5.03
CA GLU A 74 14.45 -13.68 3.66
C GLU A 74 14.66 -12.42 2.81
N ILE A 75 13.71 -11.48 2.83
CA ILE A 75 13.63 -10.43 1.80
C ILE A 75 13.88 -9.01 2.31
N ARG A 76 13.98 -8.78 3.61
CA ARG A 76 14.07 -7.41 4.17
C ARG A 76 15.26 -6.63 3.63
N GLU A 77 16.46 -7.20 3.64
CA GLU A 77 17.66 -6.50 3.16
C GLU A 77 17.63 -6.30 1.65
N ASP A 78 17.07 -7.24 0.91
CA ASP A 78 16.89 -7.12 -0.54
C ASP A 78 15.86 -6.04 -0.90
N LEU A 79 14.73 -5.97 -0.21
CA LEU A 79 13.72 -4.94 -0.43
C LEU A 79 14.25 -3.52 -0.17
N LYS A 80 15.25 -3.34 0.72
CA LYS A 80 15.90 -2.05 0.91
C LYS A 80 16.68 -1.55 -0.32
N LYS A 81 16.98 -2.42 -1.29
CA LYS A 81 17.50 -2.00 -2.61
C LYS A 81 16.48 -1.16 -3.39
N MET A 82 15.19 -1.21 -3.01
CA MET A 82 14.20 -0.24 -3.43
C MET A 82 14.43 1.06 -2.66
N ASP A 83 15.26 1.94 -3.22
CA ASP A 83 15.43 3.30 -2.72
C ASP A 83 14.31 4.24 -3.20
N ARG A 84 14.29 5.46 -2.68
CA ARG A 84 13.28 6.48 -3.04
C ARG A 84 13.30 6.84 -4.53
N LEU A 85 14.46 6.82 -5.18
CA LEU A 85 14.59 7.16 -6.59
C LEU A 85 13.95 6.09 -7.47
N ARG A 86 14.23 4.81 -7.20
CA ARG A 86 13.61 3.67 -7.87
C ARG A 86 12.11 3.63 -7.61
N PHE A 87 11.69 3.86 -6.36
CA PHE A 87 10.29 3.96 -5.98
C PHE A 87 9.55 5.03 -6.80
N GLU A 88 10.04 6.26 -6.83
CA GLU A 88 9.42 7.36 -7.60
C GLU A 88 9.45 7.11 -9.11
N ASN A 89 10.48 6.44 -9.62
CA ASN A 89 10.56 6.10 -11.04
C ASN A 89 9.42 5.17 -11.48
N VAL A 90 8.93 4.26 -10.62
CA VAL A 90 7.76 3.42 -10.93
C VAL A 90 6.55 4.30 -11.28
N PHE A 91 6.31 5.35 -10.49
CA PHE A 91 5.18 6.25 -10.71
C PHE A 91 5.40 7.18 -11.91
N LYS A 92 6.64 7.65 -12.13
CA LYS A 92 6.96 8.43 -13.35
C LYS A 92 6.71 7.62 -14.61
N THR A 93 7.07 6.34 -14.61
CA THR A 93 6.77 5.42 -15.72
C THR A 93 5.26 5.24 -15.88
N TYR A 94 4.52 5.00 -14.78
CA TYR A 94 3.06 4.88 -14.77
C TYR A 94 2.35 6.11 -15.37
N PHE A 95 2.70 7.32 -14.95
CA PHE A 95 2.04 8.56 -15.39
C PHE A 95 2.60 9.13 -16.70
N GLY A 96 3.87 8.84 -17.02
CA GLY A 96 4.64 9.52 -18.06
C GLY A 96 4.52 8.93 -19.46
N SER A 97 4.15 7.65 -19.61
CA SER A 97 4.06 7.04 -20.94
C SER A 97 2.60 6.83 -21.37
N GLU A 98 2.21 7.39 -22.51
CA GLU A 98 0.86 7.15 -23.06
C GLU A 98 0.60 5.67 -23.38
N HIS A 99 1.66 4.89 -23.59
CA HIS A 99 1.59 3.45 -23.84
C HIS A 99 1.46 2.60 -22.55
N GLU A 100 2.06 2.98 -21.42
CA GLU A 100 2.00 2.19 -20.17
C GLU A 100 0.94 2.67 -19.18
N LYS A 101 0.21 3.78 -19.46
CA LYS A 101 -1.07 4.15 -18.81
C LYS A 101 -2.15 3.05 -18.88
N SER A 102 -1.89 1.98 -19.62
CA SER A 102 -2.79 0.84 -19.83
C SER A 102 -2.44 -0.40 -18.99
N LEU A 103 -1.50 -0.32 -18.04
CA LEU A 103 -0.98 -1.49 -17.34
C LEU A 103 -1.17 -1.40 -15.84
N ASP A 104 -1.74 -2.46 -15.28
CA ASP A 104 -2.04 -2.56 -13.85
C ASP A 104 -0.80 -3.03 -13.05
N PHE A 105 0.09 -3.82 -13.66
CA PHE A 105 1.25 -4.41 -12.99
C PHE A 105 2.55 -4.20 -13.78
N TYR A 106 3.64 -3.96 -13.06
CA TYR A 106 4.97 -3.69 -13.61
C TYR A 106 5.98 -4.72 -13.11
N ARG A 107 6.68 -5.39 -14.02
CA ARG A 107 7.78 -6.29 -13.66
C ARG A 107 9.05 -5.50 -13.39
N MET A 108 9.63 -5.68 -12.22
CA MET A 108 10.92 -5.10 -11.84
C MET A 108 11.93 -6.21 -11.59
N LYS A 109 13.18 -5.95 -12.01
CA LYS A 109 14.31 -6.86 -11.80
C LYS A 109 15.24 -6.29 -10.74
N ASN A 110 16.06 -7.14 -10.13
CA ASN A 110 17.13 -6.73 -9.21
C ASN A 110 16.62 -5.97 -7.96
N ILE A 111 15.41 -6.30 -7.51
CA ILE A 111 14.89 -5.85 -6.20
C ILE A 111 15.05 -6.99 -5.19
N LEU A 112 14.58 -8.19 -5.53
CA LEU A 112 14.84 -9.43 -4.80
C LEU A 112 15.83 -10.31 -5.58
N GLN A 113 16.19 -11.47 -5.01
CA GLN A 113 16.92 -12.51 -5.75
C GLN A 113 16.18 -12.92 -7.02
N GLU A 114 14.85 -12.98 -6.96
CA GLU A 114 13.97 -13.16 -8.11
C GLU A 114 13.38 -11.82 -8.59
N ASP A 115 12.86 -11.81 -9.82
CA ASP A 115 12.09 -10.68 -10.32
C ASP A 115 10.81 -10.50 -9.50
N VAL A 116 10.34 -9.27 -9.40
CA VAL A 116 9.09 -8.92 -8.72
C VAL A 116 8.11 -8.29 -9.69
N ILE A 117 6.84 -8.30 -9.31
CA ILE A 117 5.79 -7.52 -9.94
C ILE A 117 5.25 -6.54 -8.93
N VAL A 118 5.06 -5.29 -9.34
CA VAL A 118 4.53 -4.23 -8.48
C VAL A 118 3.23 -3.66 -9.03
N TYR A 119 2.33 -3.32 -8.12
CA TYR A 119 1.08 -2.60 -8.40
C TYR A 119 1.14 -1.21 -7.73
N PRO A 120 1.20 -0.12 -8.50
CA PRO A 120 1.28 1.22 -7.94
C PRO A 120 -0.08 1.72 -7.43
N LEU A 121 -0.06 2.53 -6.37
CA LEU A 121 -1.21 3.19 -5.78
C LEU A 121 -0.85 4.63 -5.43
N VAL A 122 -1.75 5.57 -5.66
CA VAL A 122 -1.57 6.97 -5.33
C VAL A 122 -2.78 7.55 -4.60
N GLN A 123 -2.56 8.54 -3.76
CA GLN A 123 -3.60 9.42 -3.24
C GLN A 123 -3.17 10.87 -3.43
N GLY A 124 -3.88 11.58 -4.31
CA GLY A 124 -3.46 12.90 -4.77
C GLY A 124 -2.06 12.86 -5.37
N GLU A 125 -1.31 13.95 -5.20
CA GLU A 125 0.01 14.10 -5.83
C GLU A 125 1.16 13.48 -5.01
N TYR A 126 0.99 13.35 -3.70
CA TYR A 126 2.10 13.14 -2.77
C TYR A 126 2.17 11.75 -2.17
N LYS A 127 1.04 11.11 -1.88
CA LYS A 127 1.04 9.80 -1.21
C LYS A 127 1.07 8.69 -2.24
N LYS A 128 1.98 7.75 -2.03
CA LYS A 128 2.31 6.70 -2.99
C LYS A 128 2.54 5.38 -2.26
N GLY A 129 2.08 4.29 -2.85
CA GLY A 129 2.22 2.93 -2.33
C GLY A 129 2.48 1.94 -3.45
N LEU A 130 3.26 0.90 -3.18
CA LEU A 130 3.51 -0.23 -4.07
C LEU A 130 3.12 -1.52 -3.35
N LEU A 131 2.26 -2.31 -3.98
CA LEU A 131 2.06 -3.70 -3.60
C LEU A 131 3.09 -4.54 -4.35
N VAL A 132 3.87 -5.35 -3.63
CA VAL A 132 4.99 -6.11 -4.18
C VAL A 132 4.70 -7.61 -4.11
N TYR A 133 4.92 -8.30 -5.23
CA TYR A 133 4.72 -9.73 -5.37
C TYR A 133 5.91 -10.39 -6.07
N ASP A 134 6.16 -11.67 -5.79
CA ASP A 134 7.15 -12.44 -6.54
C ASP A 134 6.65 -12.73 -7.96
N TYR A 135 7.54 -12.64 -8.94
CA TYR A 135 7.29 -13.08 -10.30
C TYR A 135 7.69 -14.56 -10.48
N PRO A 136 6.93 -15.39 -11.22
CA PRO A 136 5.70 -15.07 -11.95
C PRO A 136 4.43 -15.23 -11.11
N ILE A 137 3.38 -14.51 -11.52
CA ILE A 137 2.00 -14.69 -11.05
C ILE A 137 1.14 -15.18 -12.21
N ALA A 138 0.45 -16.31 -12.00
CA ALA A 138 -0.49 -16.87 -12.95
C ALA A 138 -1.67 -15.93 -13.23
N ASP A 139 -2.22 -15.94 -14.45
CA ASP A 139 -3.24 -14.99 -14.91
C ASP A 139 -4.51 -15.00 -14.02
N HIS A 140 -5.00 -16.19 -13.65
CA HIS A 140 -6.16 -16.32 -12.75
C HIS A 140 -5.90 -15.68 -11.38
N ASN A 141 -4.67 -15.76 -10.87
CA ASN A 141 -4.29 -15.12 -9.62
C ASN A 141 -4.23 -13.60 -9.75
N VAL A 142 -3.79 -13.07 -10.91
CA VAL A 142 -3.81 -11.63 -11.17
C VAL A 142 -5.23 -11.08 -11.15
N ILE A 143 -6.18 -11.76 -11.79
CA ILE A 143 -7.60 -11.36 -11.78
C ILE A 143 -8.16 -11.32 -10.35
N ASN A 144 -7.87 -12.36 -9.56
CA ASN A 144 -8.31 -12.40 -8.16
C ASN A 144 -7.69 -11.26 -7.33
N ILE A 145 -6.38 -11.03 -7.46
CA ILE A 145 -5.68 -9.92 -6.78
C ILE A 145 -6.36 -8.58 -7.12
N MET A 146 -6.63 -8.34 -8.40
CA MET A 146 -7.27 -7.10 -8.87
C MET A 146 -8.66 -6.91 -8.28
N GLN A 147 -9.44 -7.99 -8.19
CA GLN A 147 -10.77 -7.93 -7.58
C GLN A 147 -10.68 -7.58 -6.08
N VAL A 148 -9.79 -8.23 -5.33
CA VAL A 148 -9.61 -7.94 -3.90
C VAL A 148 -9.10 -6.53 -3.67
N ILE A 149 -8.16 -6.02 -4.49
CA ILE A 149 -7.72 -4.62 -4.44
C ILE A 149 -8.93 -3.70 -4.62
N LYS A 150 -9.71 -3.91 -5.69
CA LYS A 150 -10.91 -3.11 -5.98
C LYS A 150 -11.89 -3.10 -4.81
N ASP A 151 -12.14 -4.26 -4.20
CA ASP A 151 -13.05 -4.37 -3.07
C ASP A 151 -12.52 -3.59 -1.85
N VAL A 152 -11.23 -3.68 -1.55
CA VAL A 152 -10.59 -2.90 -0.47
C VAL A 152 -10.68 -1.39 -0.73
N LEU A 153 -10.45 -0.95 -1.96
CA LEU A 153 -10.52 0.46 -2.33
C LEU A 153 -11.95 1.02 -2.25
N ASN A 154 -12.97 0.19 -2.47
CA ASN A 154 -14.38 0.57 -2.39
C ASN A 154 -14.99 0.44 -0.98
N ASN A 155 -14.27 -0.14 -0.02
CA ASN A 155 -14.73 -0.17 1.36
C ASN A 155 -14.91 1.24 1.93
N PRO A 156 -15.86 1.45 2.85
CA PRO A 156 -16.06 2.75 3.47
C PRO A 156 -14.80 3.21 4.23
N GLU A 157 -14.59 4.52 4.27
CA GLU A 157 -13.54 5.12 5.09
C GLU A 157 -13.72 4.75 6.56
N VAL A 158 -12.65 4.31 7.21
CA VAL A 158 -12.64 4.05 8.64
C VAL A 158 -12.36 5.37 9.33
N ARG A 159 -13.35 5.89 10.06
CA ARG A 159 -13.17 7.12 10.85
C ARG A 159 -12.14 6.86 11.95
N SER A 160 -11.09 7.68 11.98
CA SER A 160 -10.26 7.85 13.15
C SER A 160 -11.15 8.32 14.30
N ALA A 161 -11.32 7.50 15.33
CA ALA A 161 -12.03 7.94 16.53
C ALA A 161 -11.20 9.06 17.19
N PRO A 162 -11.80 10.18 17.61
CA PRO A 162 -11.11 11.06 18.54
C PRO A 162 -10.89 10.31 19.86
N PRO A 163 -9.85 10.64 20.64
CA PRO A 163 -9.64 10.04 21.94
C PRO A 163 -10.92 10.23 22.76
N SER A 164 -11.45 9.12 23.26
CA SER A 164 -12.62 9.14 24.14
C SER A 164 -12.24 9.93 25.39
N ASP A 165 -12.72 11.17 25.52
CA ASP A 165 -12.73 11.88 26.79
C ASP A 165 -13.51 11.01 27.78
N SER A 166 -12.77 10.24 28.56
CA SER A 166 -13.32 9.57 29.74
C SER A 166 -13.63 10.69 30.74
N PRO A 167 -14.85 10.77 31.29
CA PRO A 167 -15.14 11.79 32.29
C PRO A 167 -14.23 11.54 33.48
N SER A 168 -13.44 12.54 33.85
CA SER A 168 -12.70 12.57 35.10
C SER A 168 -13.69 12.43 36.26
N GLU A 169 -13.73 11.25 36.90
CA GLU A 169 -14.37 11.05 38.20
C GLU A 169 -13.54 11.75 39.28
N ASP A 170 -13.65 13.08 39.36
CA ASP A 170 -13.16 13.85 40.50
C ASP A 170 -14.09 15.04 40.77
N ASP A 171 -15.36 14.73 41.01
CA ASP A 171 -16.32 15.64 41.65
C ASP A 171 -17.22 14.86 42.63
N LYS A 172 -16.59 14.17 43.59
CA LYS A 172 -17.26 13.71 44.81
C LYS A 172 -16.40 14.03 46.04
N LYS A 173 -16.25 15.31 46.34
CA LYS A 173 -16.00 15.75 47.73
C LYS A 173 -16.36 17.22 47.90
N GLY A 174 -17.49 17.45 48.56
CA GLY A 174 -17.76 18.72 49.22
C GLY A 174 -19.13 19.32 48.92
N LEU A 175 -20.18 18.77 49.53
CA LEU A 175 -21.19 19.58 50.22
C LEU A 175 -22.10 18.67 51.05
N ALA A 176 -21.77 18.52 52.32
CA ALA A 176 -22.74 18.23 53.37
C ALA A 176 -22.55 19.34 54.40
N ASN A 177 -23.44 20.32 54.36
CA ASN A 177 -23.75 21.20 55.50
C ASN A 177 -25.07 20.71 56.08
#